data_AF-A0A526YR57-F1
#
_entry.id   AF-A0A526YR57-F1
#
_cell.length_a   1.000
_cell.length_b   1.000
_cell.length_c   1.000
_cell.angle_alpha   90.00
_cell.angle_beta   90.00
_cell.angle_gamma   90.00
#
_symmetry.space_group_name_H-M   'P 1'
#
loop_
_entity.id
_entity.type
_entity.pdbx_description
1 polymer ?
#
loop_
_entity_poly.entity_id
_entity_poly.type
_entity_poly.pdbx_seq_one_letter_code
_entity_poly.pdbx_strand_id
1 'polypeptide(L)' 'NIPAADLATAEGHFYSGAYKDAKIFAMRAQMKMKRGEPGWIRAQDIINYAPSGKKK' A
#
# COMPACT_ATOMS: atom_id res chain seq x y z
N ASN A 1 -15.83 -0.14 9.19
CA ASN A 1 -14.51 -0.77 9.02
C ASN A 1 -13.78 0.00 7.93
N ILE A 2 -12.90 0.94 8.29
CA ILE A 2 -12.45 1.98 7.36
C ILE A 2 -11.16 1.49 6.69
N PRO A 3 -11.18 1.18 5.38
CA PRO A 3 -9.98 0.71 4.68
C PRO A 3 -8.90 1.80 4.55
N ALA A 4 -9.23 3.04 4.93
CA ALA A 4 -8.26 4.13 5.14
C ALA A 4 -7.28 3.86 6.30
N ALA A 5 -7.60 3.00 7.28
CA ALA A 5 -6.67 2.67 8.37
C ALA A 5 -5.49 1.81 7.88
N ASP A 6 -5.78 0.80 7.05
CA ASP A 6 -4.74 -0.01 6.40
C ASP A 6 -3.94 0.85 5.39
N LEU A 7 -4.59 1.80 4.71
CA LEU A 7 -3.93 2.77 3.81
C LEU A 7 -2.98 3.70 4.58
N ALA A 8 -3.44 4.33 5.67
CA ALA A 8 -2.63 5.22 6.48
C ALA A 8 -1.40 4.52 7.06
N THR A 9 -1.55 3.25 7.43
CA THR A 9 -0.43 2.40 7.87
C THR A 9 0.54 2.15 6.73
N ALA A 10 0.02 1.80 5.54
CA ALA A 10 0.85 1.59 4.36
C ALA A 10 1.64 2.86 3.98
N GLU A 11 1.00 4.02 4.04
CA GLU A 11 1.63 5.33 3.79
C GLU A 11 2.72 5.62 4.83
N GLY A 12 2.45 5.41 6.13
CA GLY A 12 3.46 5.60 7.18
C GLY A 12 4.71 4.73 6.97
N HIS A 13 4.52 3.47 6.59
CA HIS A 13 5.63 2.57 6.25
C HIS A 13 6.36 3.01 4.98
N PHE A 14 5.63 3.47 3.96
CA PHE A 14 6.18 3.97 2.71
C PHE A 14 7.09 5.18 2.94
N TYR A 15 6.63 6.17 3.73
CA TYR A 15 7.44 7.33 4.10
C TYR A 15 8.63 6.98 4.99
N SER A 16 8.52 5.91 5.79
CA SER A 16 9.62 5.40 6.62
C SER A 16 10.65 4.57 5.84
N GLY A 17 10.43 4.32 4.54
CA GLY A 17 11.29 3.45 3.72
C GLY A 17 11.03 1.95 3.90
N ALA A 18 10.02 1.57 4.69
CA ALA A 18 9.58 0.20 4.92
C ALA A 18 8.60 -0.25 3.82
N TYR A 19 9.07 -0.21 2.56
CA TYR A 19 8.20 -0.47 1.41
C TYR A 19 7.62 -1.89 1.37
N LYS A 20 8.33 -2.89 1.92
CA LYS A 20 7.81 -4.26 2.02
C LYS A 20 6.56 -4.33 2.89
N ASP A 21 6.62 -3.70 4.07
CA ASP A 21 5.48 -3.63 4.99
C ASP A 21 4.35 -2.81 4.38
N ALA A 22 4.69 -1.66 3.76
CA ALA A 22 3.72 -0.84 3.04
C ALA A 22 2.90 -1.66 2.02
N LYS A 23 3.55 -2.54 1.25
CA LYS A 23 2.86 -3.43 0.30
C LYS A 23 1.93 -4.44 0.98
N ILE A 24 2.32 -5.00 2.13
CA ILE A 24 1.49 -5.95 2.86
C ILE A 24 0.21 -5.27 3.36
N PHE A 25 0.33 -4.07 3.92
CA PHE A 25 -0.82 -3.29 4.36
C PHE A 25 -1.69 -2.83 3.20
N ALA A 26 -1.09 -2.40 2.09
CA ALA A 26 -1.82 -2.05 0.88
C ALA A 26 -2.56 -3.28 0.30
N MET A 27 -1.94 -4.47 0.27
CA MET A 27 -2.64 -5.70 -0.15
C MET A 27 -3.81 -6.05 0.76
N ARG A 28 -3.65 -5.88 2.09
CA ARG A 28 -4.75 -6.08 3.05
C ARG A 28 -5.88 -5.07 2.85
N ALA A 29 -5.55 -3.80 2.63
CA ALA A 29 -6.52 -2.77 2.28
C ALA A 29 -7.25 -3.15 0.97
N GLN A 30 -6.50 -3.60 -0.03
CA GLN A 30 -7.01 -3.99 -1.34
C GLN A 30 -7.93 -5.21 -1.28
N MET A 31 -7.66 -6.18 -0.38
CA MET A 31 -8.56 -7.31 -0.12
C MET A 31 -9.87 -6.89 0.56
N LYS A 32 -9.84 -5.82 1.37
CA LYS A 32 -11.04 -5.28 2.05
C LYS A 32 -11.82 -4.29 1.18
N MET A 33 -11.22 -3.75 0.12
CA MET A 33 -11.82 -2.78 -0.80
C MET A 33 -12.37 -3.47 -2.06
N LYS A 34 -13.40 -2.88 -2.67
CA LYS A 34 -13.93 -3.41 -3.92
C LYS A 34 -13.03 -3.03 -5.08
N ARG A 35 -12.74 -3.99 -5.96
CA ARG A 35 -11.92 -3.77 -7.16
C ARG A 35 -12.57 -2.68 -8.03
N GLY A 36 -11.81 -1.60 -8.28
CA GLY A 36 -12.28 -0.43 -9.03
C GLY A 36 -12.65 0.79 -8.18
N GLU A 37 -12.68 0.68 -6.84
CA GLU A 37 -12.84 1.84 -5.99
C GLU A 37 -11.55 2.70 -5.92
N PRO A 38 -11.67 4.01 -5.67
CA PRO A 38 -10.50 4.90 -5.59
C PRO A 38 -9.50 4.47 -4.51
N GLY A 39 -9.96 3.84 -3.43
CA GLY A 39 -9.07 3.25 -2.42
C GLY A 39 -8.30 2.04 -2.96
N TRP A 40 -8.96 1.18 -3.75
CA TRP A 40 -8.33 0.00 -4.35
C TRP A 40 -7.23 0.40 -5.32
N ILE A 41 -7.46 1.44 -6.12
CA ILE A 41 -6.47 1.97 -7.06
C ILE A 41 -5.26 2.56 -6.32
N ARG A 42 -5.48 3.32 -5.23
CA ARG A 42 -4.38 3.84 -4.38
C ARG A 42 -3.56 2.72 -3.75
N ALA A 43 -4.21 1.69 -3.20
CA ALA A 43 -3.52 0.53 -2.66
C ALA A 43 -2.70 -0.19 -3.75
N GLN A 44 -3.27 -0.31 -4.94
CA GLN A 44 -2.60 -0.92 -6.09
C GLN A 44 -1.35 -0.16 -6.52
N ASP A 45 -1.36 1.18 -6.43
CA ASP A 45 -0.19 2.01 -6.69
C ASP A 45 0.95 1.73 -5.70
N ILE A 46 0.65 1.65 -4.39
CA ILE A 46 1.63 1.30 -3.35
C ILE A 46 2.19 -0.12 -3.54
N ILE A 47 1.35 -1.07 -3.94
CA ILE A 47 1.77 -2.46 -4.23
C ILE A 47 2.70 -2.50 -5.44
N ASN A 48 2.35 -1.78 -6.50
CA ASN A 48 3.14 -1.70 -7.72
C ASN A 48 4.39 -0.85 -7.54
N TYR A 49 4.40 0.06 -6.56
CA TYR A 49 5.57 0.86 -6.23
C TYR A 49 6.72 -0.05 -5.81
N ALA A 50 7.71 -0.17 -6.67
CA ALA A 50 8.95 -0.85 -6.38
C ALA A 50 10.01 0.23 -6.18
N PRO A 51 10.54 0.45 -4.96
CA PRO A 51 11.74 1.23 -4.79
C PRO A 51 12.85 0.48 -5.54
N SER A 52 13.20 0.94 -6.74
CA SER A 52 14.25 0.38 -7.60
C SER A 52 15.66 0.65 -7.04
N GLY A 53 15.79 0.60 -5.71
CA GLY A 53 16.96 0.95 -4.93
C GLY A 53 17.82 -0.23 -4.48
N LYS A 54 17.75 -1.41 -5.13
CA LYS A 54 18.91 -2.31 -5.10
C LYS A 54 20.01 -1.71 -5.98
N LYS A 55 20.69 -0.69 -5.46
CA LYS A 55 22.07 -0.44 -5.87
C LYS A 55 22.89 -1.57 -5.25
N LYS A 56 23.30 -2.49 -6.13
CA LYS A 56 24.39 -3.47 -6.07
C LYS A 56 24.70 -4.10 -4.70
#